data_AF-A0A2E3DYW3-F1
#
_entry.id   AF-A0A2E3DYW3-F1
#
_cell.length_a   1.000
_cell.length_b   1.000
_cell.length_c   1.000
_cell.angle_alpha   90.00
_cell.angle_beta   90.00
_cell.angle_gamma   90.00
#
_symmetry.space_group_name_H-M   'P 1'
#
loop_
_entity.id
_entity.type
_entity.pdbx_description
1 polymer ?
#
loop_
_entity_poly.entity_id
_entity_poly.type
_entity_poly.pdbx_seq_one_letter_code
_entity_poly.pdbx_strand_id
1 'polypeptide(L)'
;MKMEGDIIAEKGYLKTQIEKWEEIVDNIDSAVRNVNDETKVIKYNDVPSNIYLAVEGIADTLGQKLSLEKSQELKKELEWKIDEVREAVNNLESAMYNLVEPFEDMKRDAENKKDDFEYELDDLEWEEEKLQKAS
;
A
#
# COMPACT_ATOMS: atom_id res chain seq x y z
N MET A 1 34.73 17.61 26.84
CA MET A 1 33.63 17.20 27.73
C MET A 1 32.51 18.19 27.45
N LYS A 2 31.34 17.74 26.96
CA LYS A 2 30.19 18.62 26.76
C LYS A 2 29.79 19.23 28.10
N MET A 3 29.44 20.51 28.14
CA MET A 3 28.95 21.15 29.37
C MET A 3 27.50 20.71 29.64
N GLU A 4 27.05 20.73 30.89
CA GLU A 4 25.68 20.32 31.28
C GLU A 4 24.59 21.05 30.46
N GLY A 5 24.80 22.34 30.17
CA GLY A 5 23.90 23.12 29.31
C GLY A 5 23.88 22.66 27.84
N ASP A 6 24.98 22.11 27.32
CA ASP A 6 25.06 21.59 25.94
C ASP A 6 24.25 20.29 25.82
N ILE A 7 24.33 19.41 26.83
CA ILE A 7 23.57 18.14 26.89
C ILE A 7 22.07 18.43 26.94
N ILE A 8 21.63 19.37 27.77
CA ILE A 8 20.21 19.75 27.88
C ILE A 8 19.67 20.28 26.54
N ALA A 9 20.44 21.14 25.85
CA ALA A 9 20.03 21.70 24.57
C ALA A 9 19.90 20.61 23.48
N GLU A 10 20.85 19.68 23.45
CA GLU A 10 20.86 18.57 22.48
C GLU A 10 19.72 17.58 22.73
N LYS A 11 19.45 17.21 23.99
CA LYS A 11 18.26 16.41 24.35
C LYS A 11 16.96 17.08 23.93
N GLY A 12 16.85 18.40 24.16
CA GLY A 12 15.69 19.18 23.74
C GLY A 12 15.48 19.13 22.22
N TYR A 13 16.56 19.31 21.46
CA TYR A 13 16.53 19.20 20.01
C TYR A 13 16.10 17.81 19.53
N LEU A 14 16.69 16.74 20.08
CA LEU A 14 16.39 15.35 19.71
C LEU A 14 14.92 15.02 19.98
N LYS A 15 14.39 15.39 21.15
CA LYS A 15 12.96 15.21 21.50
C LYS A 15 12.04 15.92 20.51
N THR A 16 12.35 17.16 20.13
CA THR A 16 11.58 17.87 19.10
C THR A 16 11.65 17.19 17.74
N GLN A 17 12.78 16.61 17.35
CA GLN A 17 12.86 15.84 16.10
C GLN A 17 12.04 14.55 16.17
N ILE A 18 12.08 13.82 17.28
CA ILE A 18 11.29 12.60 17.49
C ILE A 18 9.79 12.92 17.38
N GLU A 19 9.30 13.93 18.10
CA GLU A 19 7.89 14.35 18.03
C GLU A 19 7.47 14.73 16.61
N LYS A 20 8.33 15.47 15.89
CA LYS A 20 8.08 15.83 14.50
C LYS A 20 7.99 14.61 13.58
N TRP A 21 8.91 13.65 13.72
CA TRP A 21 8.89 12.46 12.86
C TRP A 21 7.78 11.49 13.24
N GLU A 22 7.37 11.45 14.51
CA GLU A 22 6.16 10.75 14.94
C GLU A 22 4.90 11.31 14.25
N GLU A 23 4.73 12.63 14.22
CA GLU A 23 3.62 13.26 13.48
C GLU A 23 3.68 12.94 11.97
N ILE A 24 4.87 12.91 11.39
CA ILE A 24 5.04 12.53 9.98
C ILE A 24 4.63 11.07 9.75
N VAL A 25 5.09 10.14 10.59
CA VAL A 25 4.73 8.72 10.51
C VAL A 25 3.21 8.55 10.62
N ASP A 26 2.56 9.21 11.57
CA ASP A 26 1.10 9.15 11.75
C ASP A 26 0.34 9.62 10.50
N ASN A 27 0.80 10.72 9.88
CA ASN A 27 0.22 11.24 8.65
C ASN A 27 0.38 10.25 7.48
N ILE A 28 1.56 9.65 7.34
CA ILE A 28 1.82 8.63 6.31
C ILE A 28 0.96 7.40 6.56
N ASP A 29 0.82 6.97 7.81
CA ASP A 29 -0.02 5.83 8.18
C ASP A 29 -1.49 6.04 7.80
N SER A 30 -2.01 7.24 8.02
CA SER A 30 -3.35 7.60 7.54
C SER A 30 -3.43 7.54 6.01
N ALA A 31 -2.40 8.00 5.30
CA ALA A 31 -2.37 7.96 3.85
C ALA A 31 -2.34 6.52 3.31
N VAL A 32 -1.51 5.63 3.89
CA VAL A 32 -1.44 4.20 3.55
C VAL A 32 -2.81 3.53 3.69
N ARG A 33 -3.54 3.82 4.77
CA ARG A 33 -4.90 3.30 4.98
C ARG A 33 -5.86 3.78 3.89
N ASN A 34 -5.86 5.08 3.60
CA ASN A 34 -6.73 5.67 2.57
C ASN A 34 -6.45 5.10 1.17
N VAL A 35 -5.17 4.94 0.81
CA VAL A 35 -4.79 4.35 -0.48
C VAL A 35 -5.23 2.89 -0.56
N ASN A 36 -5.00 2.10 0.50
CA ASN A 36 -5.47 0.72 0.56
C ASN A 36 -6.99 0.58 0.43
N ASP A 37 -7.75 1.52 0.98
CA ASP A 37 -9.21 1.52 0.86
C ASP A 37 -9.66 1.85 -0.56
N GLU A 38 -9.01 2.82 -1.21
CA GLU A 38 -9.30 3.19 -2.59
C GLU A 38 -8.92 2.07 -3.57
N THR A 39 -7.77 1.41 -3.39
CA THR A 39 -7.33 0.33 -4.30
C THR A 39 -8.26 -0.89 -4.22
N LYS A 40 -8.89 -1.15 -3.06
CA LYS A 40 -9.87 -2.24 -2.92
C LYS A 40 -11.16 -2.03 -3.68
N VAL A 41 -11.48 -0.79 -4.10
CA VAL A 41 -12.69 -0.49 -4.88
C VAL A 41 -12.74 -1.32 -6.17
N ILE A 42 -11.58 -1.66 -6.76
CA ILE A 42 -11.51 -2.47 -7.99
C ILE A 42 -12.21 -3.84 -7.87
N LYS A 43 -12.21 -4.46 -6.68
CA LYS A 43 -12.89 -5.75 -6.43
C LYS A 43 -14.40 -5.70 -6.63
N TYR A 44 -14.98 -4.50 -6.49
CA TYR A 44 -16.41 -4.26 -6.60
C TYR A 44 -16.77 -3.67 -7.96
N ASN A 45 -15.81 -3.60 -8.91
CA ASN A 45 -16.07 -3.12 -10.24
C ASN A 45 -16.71 -4.22 -11.09
N ASP A 46 -18.04 -4.15 -11.23
CA ASP A 46 -18.82 -5.08 -12.03
C ASP A 46 -18.80 -4.79 -13.54
N VAL A 47 -18.08 -3.76 -14.01
CA VAL A 47 -18.05 -3.41 -15.44
C VAL A 47 -17.55 -4.59 -16.30
N PRO A 48 -16.43 -5.27 -15.99
CA PRO A 48 -15.96 -6.39 -16.81
C PRO A 48 -16.97 -7.53 -16.86
N SER A 49 -17.62 -7.84 -15.73
CA SER A 49 -18.61 -8.91 -15.65
C SER A 49 -19.88 -8.61 -16.42
N ASN A 50 -20.38 -7.40 -16.30
CA ASN A 50 -21.53 -6.94 -17.09
C ASN A 50 -21.24 -7.00 -18.60
N ILE A 51 -20.01 -6.69 -19.03
CA ILE A 51 -19.63 -6.77 -20.45
C ILE A 51 -19.63 -8.21 -20.93
N TYR A 52 -18.93 -9.15 -20.27
CA TYR A 52 -18.87 -10.52 -20.78
C TYR A 52 -20.24 -11.21 -20.73
N LEU A 53 -21.07 -10.94 -19.72
CA LEU A 53 -22.45 -11.46 -19.64
C LEU A 53 -23.30 -10.95 -20.81
N ALA A 54 -23.16 -9.68 -21.18
CA ALA A 54 -23.85 -9.12 -22.34
C ALA A 54 -23.39 -9.76 -23.66
N VAL A 55 -22.09 -10.02 -23.81
CA VAL A 55 -21.53 -10.72 -24.98
C VAL A 55 -22.04 -12.17 -25.06
N GLU A 56 -22.11 -12.88 -23.94
CA GLU A 56 -22.71 -14.22 -23.86
C GLU A 56 -24.18 -14.21 -24.30
N GLY A 57 -24.97 -13.23 -23.83
CA GLY A 57 -26.37 -13.09 -24.25
C GLY A 57 -26.54 -12.82 -25.76
N ILE A 58 -25.61 -12.07 -26.36
CA ILE A 58 -25.57 -11.87 -27.82
C ILE A 58 -25.23 -13.19 -28.52
N ALA A 59 -24.24 -13.93 -28.03
CA ALA A 59 -23.84 -15.22 -28.59
C ALA A 59 -24.97 -16.27 -28.49
N ASP A 60 -25.71 -16.30 -27.38
CA ASP A 60 -26.89 -17.15 -27.22
C ASP A 60 -27.98 -16.82 -28.23
N THR A 61 -28.27 -15.53 -28.40
CA THR A 61 -29.27 -15.06 -29.38
C THR A 61 -28.87 -15.41 -30.81
N LEU A 62 -27.58 -15.31 -31.14
CA LEU A 62 -27.06 -15.73 -32.44
C LEU A 62 -27.11 -17.26 -32.58
N GLY A 63 -26.75 -18.00 -31.53
CA GLY A 63 -26.72 -19.46 -31.50
C GLY A 63 -28.06 -20.10 -31.84
N GLN A 64 -29.17 -19.49 -31.42
CA GLN A 64 -30.53 -19.93 -31.77
C GLN A 64 -30.81 -19.90 -33.30
N LYS A 65 -30.02 -19.13 -34.07
CA LYS A 65 -30.16 -18.98 -35.53
C LYS A 65 -29.12 -19.81 -36.31
N LEU A 66 -28.17 -20.45 -35.61
CA LEU A 66 -27.09 -21.23 -36.21
C LEU A 66 -27.36 -22.75 -36.11
N SER A 67 -26.54 -23.54 -36.79
CA SER A 67 -26.51 -24.98 -36.54
C SER A 67 -25.95 -25.28 -35.15
N LEU A 68 -26.31 -26.44 -34.60
CA LEU A 68 -25.84 -26.89 -33.27
C LEU A 68 -24.31 -26.86 -33.18
N GLU A 69 -23.61 -27.36 -34.19
CA GLU A 69 -22.15 -27.38 -34.28
C GLU A 69 -21.54 -25.97 -34.17
N LYS A 70 -22.01 -25.02 -34.99
CA LYS A 70 -21.51 -23.64 -34.97
C LYS A 70 -21.83 -22.92 -33.66
N SER A 71 -23.00 -23.19 -33.09
CA SER A 71 -23.36 -22.62 -31.78
C SER A 71 -22.46 -23.16 -30.67
N GLN A 72 -22.06 -24.43 -30.71
CA GLN A 72 -21.16 -25.02 -29.72
C GLN A 72 -19.72 -24.51 -29.88
N GLU A 73 -19.23 -24.40 -31.12
CA GLU A 73 -17.92 -23.82 -31.43
C GLU A 73 -17.81 -22.38 -30.90
N LEU A 74 -18.79 -21.53 -31.22
CA LEU A 74 -18.82 -20.14 -30.75
C LEU A 74 -18.81 -20.05 -29.22
N LYS A 75 -19.62 -20.86 -28.52
CA LYS A 75 -19.66 -20.87 -27.05
C LYS A 75 -18.33 -21.26 -26.44
N LYS A 76 -17.69 -22.30 -26.98
CA LYS A 76 -16.39 -22.76 -26.51
C LYS A 76 -15.33 -21.68 -26.68
N GLU A 77 -15.23 -21.07 -27.86
CA GLU A 77 -14.25 -20.00 -28.08
C GLU A 77 -14.54 -18.76 -27.23
N LEU A 78 -15.81 -18.43 -27.02
CA LEU A 78 -16.18 -17.33 -26.15
C LEU A 78 -15.78 -17.58 -24.69
N GLU A 79 -15.96 -18.80 -24.17
CA GLU A 79 -15.53 -19.18 -22.82
C GLU A 79 -14.03 -18.91 -22.62
N TRP A 80 -13.18 -19.36 -23.55
CA TRP A 80 -11.74 -19.08 -23.51
C TRP A 80 -11.44 -17.57 -23.48
N LYS A 81 -12.14 -16.79 -24.29
CA LYS A 81 -11.96 -15.33 -24.32
C LYS A 81 -12.46 -14.62 -23.07
N ILE A 82 -13.48 -15.15 -22.41
CA ILE A 82 -13.95 -14.63 -21.12
C ILE A 82 -12.93 -14.93 -20.03
N ASP A 83 -12.29 -16.10 -20.05
CA ASP A 83 -11.24 -16.44 -19.10
C ASP A 83 -10.01 -15.55 -19.28
N GLU A 84 -9.61 -15.21 -20.52
CA GLU A 84 -8.56 -14.21 -20.79
C GLU A 84 -8.91 -12.84 -20.17
N VAL A 85 -10.17 -12.40 -20.26
CA VAL A 85 -10.64 -11.15 -19.64
C VAL A 85 -10.56 -11.23 -18.12
N ARG A 86 -10.98 -12.35 -17.51
CA ARG A 86 -10.91 -12.56 -16.06
C ARG A 86 -9.47 -12.52 -15.56
N GLU A 87 -8.55 -13.15 -16.28
CA GLU A 87 -7.12 -13.10 -15.98
C GLU A 87 -6.59 -11.66 -16.04
N ALA A 88 -6.96 -10.91 -17.08
CA ALA A 88 -6.56 -9.50 -17.20
C ALA A 88 -7.11 -8.64 -16.05
N VAL A 89 -8.34 -8.88 -15.59
CA VAL A 89 -8.93 -8.19 -14.43
C VAL A 89 -8.17 -8.53 -13.13
N ASN A 90 -7.83 -9.79 -12.90
CA ASN A 90 -7.04 -10.21 -11.74
C ASN A 90 -5.64 -9.58 -11.73
N ASN A 91 -5.01 -9.49 -12.91
CA ASN A 91 -3.72 -8.82 -13.07
C ASN A 91 -3.84 -7.31 -12.79
N LEU A 92 -4.91 -6.67 -13.26
CA LEU A 92 -5.20 -5.27 -12.94
C LEU A 92 -5.43 -5.07 -11.44
N GLU A 93 -6.23 -5.90 -10.79
CA GLU A 93 -6.46 -5.85 -9.33
C GLU A 93 -5.13 -5.94 -8.57
N SER A 94 -4.28 -6.87 -8.96
CA SER A 94 -2.96 -7.05 -8.33
C SER A 94 -2.08 -5.81 -8.53
N ALA A 95 -2.05 -5.24 -9.74
CA ALA A 95 -1.31 -4.01 -10.02
C ALA A 95 -1.84 -2.81 -9.23
N MET A 96 -3.17 -2.72 -9.04
CA MET A 96 -3.79 -1.68 -8.23
C MET A 96 -3.37 -1.78 -6.75
N TYR A 97 -3.25 -2.99 -6.19
CA TYR A 97 -2.76 -3.15 -4.82
C TYR A 97 -1.32 -2.69 -4.63
N ASN A 98 -0.46 -2.82 -5.64
CA ASN A 98 0.92 -2.34 -5.56
C ASN A 98 1.03 -0.80 -5.53
N LEU A 99 -0.05 -0.06 -5.79
CA LEU A 99 -0.03 1.41 -5.67
C LEU A 99 0.19 1.90 -4.23
N VAL A 100 0.05 1.01 -3.22
CA VAL A 100 0.38 1.33 -1.83
C VAL A 100 1.89 1.33 -1.57
N GLU A 101 2.69 0.60 -2.35
CA GLU A 101 4.12 0.38 -2.10
C GLU A 101 4.92 1.68 -1.85
N PRO A 102 4.76 2.76 -2.65
CA PRO A 102 5.51 4.00 -2.42
C PRO A 102 5.20 4.67 -1.08
N PHE A 103 3.99 4.46 -0.54
CA PHE A 103 3.58 5.01 0.75
C PHE A 103 4.16 4.18 1.90
N GLU A 104 4.21 2.86 1.76
CA GLU A 104 4.85 1.97 2.73
C GLU A 104 6.37 2.17 2.79
N ASP A 105 7.01 2.36 1.63
CA ASP A 105 8.44 2.72 1.56
C ASP A 105 8.71 4.06 2.26
N MET A 106 7.88 5.07 1.99
CA MET A 106 7.98 6.38 2.66
C MET A 106 7.79 6.28 4.17
N LYS A 107 6.85 5.43 4.62
CA LYS A 107 6.63 5.16 6.04
C LYS A 107 7.89 4.57 6.67
N ARG A 108 8.44 3.52 6.06
CA ARG A 108 9.66 2.84 6.55
C ARG A 108 10.82 3.82 6.67
N ASP A 109 11.01 4.70 5.68
CA ASP A 109 12.07 5.70 5.72
C ASP A 109 11.85 6.73 6.84
N ALA A 110 10.60 7.14 7.10
CA ALA A 110 10.26 8.05 8.19
C ALA A 110 10.44 7.39 9.57
N GLU A 111 10.03 6.13 9.73
CA GLU A 111 10.23 5.33 10.95
C GLU A 111 11.72 5.17 11.24
N ASN A 112 12.51 4.74 10.25
CA ASN A 112 13.97 4.64 10.40
C ASN A 112 14.58 5.98 10.84
N LYS A 113 14.07 7.10 10.31
CA LYS A 113 14.59 8.42 10.68
C LYS A 113 14.22 8.83 12.11
N LYS A 114 13.04 8.42 12.59
CA LYS A 114 12.63 8.59 13.98
C LYS A 114 13.53 7.76 14.90
N ASP A 115 13.72 6.49 14.56
CA ASP A 115 14.54 5.53 15.32
C ASP A 115 15.99 6.04 15.47
N ASP A 116 16.58 6.63 14.42
CA ASP A 116 17.91 7.26 14.49
C ASP A 116 17.98 8.30 15.64
N PHE A 117 16.97 9.16 15.77
CA PHE A 117 16.95 10.17 16.83
C PHE A 117 16.68 9.60 18.21
N GLU A 118 15.87 8.53 18.30
CA GLU A 118 15.64 7.81 19.56
C GLU A 118 16.94 7.15 20.05
N TYR A 119 17.70 6.51 19.16
CA TYR A 119 19.01 5.96 19.52
C TYR A 119 20.02 7.04 19.92
N GLU A 120 20.09 8.17 19.21
CA GLU A 120 20.94 9.29 19.59
C GLU A 120 20.58 9.85 20.97
N LEU A 121 19.28 9.90 21.30
CA LEU A 121 18.81 10.34 22.61
C LEU A 121 19.21 9.35 23.71
N ASP A 122 18.99 8.05 23.49
CA ASP A 122 19.34 6.99 24.44
C ASP A 122 20.85 7.00 24.76
N ASP A 123 21.70 7.13 23.73
CA ASP A 123 23.16 7.24 23.90
C ASP A 123 23.53 8.46 24.76
N LEU A 124 22.91 9.61 24.48
CA LEU A 124 23.14 10.85 25.22
C LEU A 124 22.69 10.75 26.68
N GLU A 125 21.56 10.07 26.95
CA GLU A 125 21.07 9.81 28.31
C GLU A 125 22.00 8.89 29.08
N TRP A 126 22.54 7.87 28.42
CA TRP A 126 23.51 6.96 29.04
C TRP A 126 24.84 7.64 29.35
N GLU A 127 25.33 8.53 28.48
CA GLU A 127 26.51 9.35 28.74
C GLU A 127 26.30 10.28 29.94
N GLU A 128 25.15 10.95 30.01
CA GLU A 128 24.78 11.83 31.13
C GLU A 128 24.76 11.06 32.46
N GLU A 129 24.13 9.88 32.51
CA GLU A 129 24.10 9.05 33.71
C GLU A 129 25.51 8.64 34.19
N LYS A 130 26.41 8.31 33.26
CA LYS A 130 27.79 7.96 33.59
C LYS A 130 28.54 9.14 34.21
N LEU A 131 28.35 10.34 33.67
CA LEU A 131 28.96 11.55 34.20
C LEU A 131 28.44 11.86 35.61
N GLN A 132 27.14 11.73 35.84
CA GLN A 132 26.54 11.92 37.16
C GLN A 132 27.05 10.90 38.19
N LYS A 133 27.28 9.64 37.79
CA LYS A 133 27.84 8.60 38.67
C LYS A 133 29.33 8.77 38.95
N ALA A 134 30.05 9.53 38.13
CA ALA A 134 31.48 9.78 38.24
C ALA A 134 31.84 11.09 38.97
N SER A 135 30.85 11.96 39.21
CA SER A 135 30.96 13.19 40.00
C SER A 135 30.68 12.97 41.48
#